data_AF-A0AAE4P1V4-F1
#
_entry.id   AF-A0AAE4P1V4-F1
#
_cell.length_a   1.000
_cell.length_b   1.000
_cell.length_c   1.000
_cell.angle_alpha   90.00
_cell.angle_beta   90.00
_cell.angle_gamma   90.00
#
_symmetry.space_group_name_H-M   'P 1'
#
loop_
_entity.id
_entity.type
_entity.pdbx_description
1 polymer ?
#
loop_
_entity_poly.entity_id
_entity_poly.type
_entity_poly.pdbx_seq_one_letter_code
_entity_poly.pdbx_strand_id
1 'polypeptide(L)' 'MIQKLLNLMNTIYLNHHFRFVLTYYDHNGKRQRHFVGAGQLSEYLGEKNAETVQKCANSMKRDKHTVKFRKCGQIDIYSK' A
#
# COMPACT_ATOMS: atom_id res chain seq x y z
N MET A 1 20.49 8.56 11.07
CA MET A 1 20.79 8.71 9.62
C MET A 1 20.52 7.41 8.85
N ILE A 2 21.00 6.26 9.35
CA ILE A 2 20.82 4.93 8.73
C ILE A 2 19.35 4.54 8.52
N GLN A 3 18.47 4.73 9.52
CA GLN A 3 17.05 4.32 9.41
C GLN A 3 16.28 5.04 8.29
N LYS A 4 16.56 6.34 8.09
CA LYS A 4 15.92 7.12 7.01
C LYS A 4 16.33 6.61 5.64
N LEU A 5 17.60 6.23 5.49
CA LEU A 5 18.13 5.65 4.26
C LEU A 5 17.49 4.29 3.96
N LEU A 6 17.37 3.42 4.96
CA LEU A 6 16.71 2.12 4.83
C LEU A 6 15.24 2.25 4.41
N ASN A 7 14.50 3.18 5.03
CA ASN A 7 13.11 3.44 4.68
C ASN A 7 12.97 3.96 3.23
N LEU A 8 13.89 4.82 2.80
CA LEU A 8 13.92 5.33 1.43
C LEU A 8 14.20 4.20 0.42
N MET A 9 15.20 3.36 0.68
CA MET A 9 15.53 2.21 -0.18
C MET A 9 14.36 1.23 -0.27
N ASN A 10 13.71 0.92 0.85
CA ASN A 10 12.53 0.05 0.86
C ASN A 10 11.38 0.65 0.04
N THR A 11 11.15 1.96 0.16
CA THR A 11 10.11 2.66 -0.61
C THR A 11 10.40 2.60 -2.11
N ILE A 12 11.65 2.83 -2.51
CA ILE A 12 12.09 2.73 -3.91
C ILE A 12 11.89 1.32 -4.43
N TYR A 13 12.35 0.30 -3.69
CA TYR A 13 12.16 -1.11 -4.03
C TYR A 13 10.68 -1.45 -4.24
N LEU A 14 9.83 -1.11 -3.26
CA LEU A 14 8.40 -1.42 -3.34
C LEU A 14 7.72 -0.73 -4.53
N ASN A 15 8.05 0.53 -4.81
CA ASN A 15 7.53 1.24 -5.97
C ASN A 15 8.03 0.68 -7.30
N HIS A 16 9.23 0.13 -7.33
CA HIS A 16 9.81 -0.50 -8.53
C HIS A 16 9.11 -1.83 -8.85
N HIS A 17 8.88 -2.67 -7.84
CA HIS A 17 8.37 -4.03 -8.04
C HIS A 17 6.86 -4.17 -7.92
N PHE A 18 6.17 -3.23 -7.26
CA PHE A 18 4.74 -3.36 -7.00
C PHE A 18 3.96 -2.11 -7.42
N ARG A 19 2.68 -2.33 -7.68
CA ARG A 19 1.68 -1.27 -7.91
C ARG A 19 0.58 -1.40 -6.86
N PHE A 20 0.37 -0.36 -6.08
CA PHE A 20 -0.67 -0.31 -5.06
C PHE A 20 -1.86 0.51 -5.56
N VAL A 21 -3.07 -0.04 -5.41
CA VAL A 21 -4.33 0.62 -5.78
C VAL A 21 -5.23 0.67 -4.57
N LEU A 22 -5.44 1.88 -4.05
CA LEU A 22 -6.36 2.12 -2.95
C LEU A 22 -7.78 2.22 -3.49
N THR A 23 -8.72 1.56 -2.80
CA THR A 23 -10.16 1.73 -2.99
C THR A 23 -10.80 2.01 -1.64
N TYR A 24 -11.51 3.12 -1.51
CA TYR A 24 -12.22 3.52 -0.28
C TYR A 24 -13.54 4.22 -0.63
N TYR A 25 -14.35 4.50 0.37
CA TYR A 25 -15.55 5.32 0.22
C TYR A 25 -15.28 6.69 0.86
N ASP A 26 -15.58 7.77 0.13
CA ASP A 26 -15.50 9.12 0.70
C ASP A 26 -16.66 9.40 1.66
N HIS A 27 -16.66 10.60 2.25
CA HIS A 27 -17.69 11.02 3.21
C HIS A 27 -19.11 11.08 2.61
N ASN A 28 -19.24 11.10 1.28
CA ASN A 28 -20.53 11.06 0.58
C ASN A 28 -20.93 9.61 0.23
N GLY A 29 -20.17 8.61 0.68
CA GLY A 29 -20.39 7.20 0.33
C GLY A 29 -20.03 6.87 -1.12
N LYS A 30 -19.31 7.76 -1.83
CA LYS A 30 -18.89 7.49 -3.21
C LYS A 30 -17.58 6.72 -3.20
N ARG A 31 -17.53 5.65 -3.99
CA ARG A 31 -16.35 4.82 -4.16
C ARG A 31 -15.24 5.59 -4.90
N GLN A 32 -14.09 5.72 -4.26
CA GLN A 32 -12.88 6.30 -4.80
C GLN A 32 -11.86 5.20 -5.08
N ARG A 33 -11.10 5.35 -6.18
CA ARG A 33 -10.04 4.40 -6.56
C ARG A 33 -8.88 5.13 -7.24
N HIS A 34 -7.66 4.98 -6.72
CA HIS A 34 -6.48 5.60 -7.31
C HIS A 34 -5.19 4.84 -6.98
N PHE A 35 -4.11 5.15 -7.70
CA PHE A 35 -2.77 4.63 -7.42
C PHE A 35 -2.17 5.35 -6.23
N VAL A 36 -1.49 4.60 -5.37
CA VAL A 36 -0.79 5.14 -4.21
C VAL A 36 0.66 4.64 -4.22
N GLY A 37 1.60 5.54 -3.97
CA GLY A 37 3.00 5.14 -3.80
C GLY A 37 3.21 4.44 -2.46
N ALA A 38 4.18 3.52 -2.39
CA ALA A 38 4.53 2.82 -1.15
C ALA A 38 4.82 3.80 0.02
N GLY A 39 5.44 4.94 -0.29
CA GLY A 39 5.75 5.98 0.69
C GLY A 39 4.55 6.78 1.20
N GLN A 40 3.40 6.69 0.54
CA GLN A 40 2.16 7.37 0.93
C GLN A 40 1.16 6.42 1.61
N LEU A 41 1.44 5.11 1.67
CA LEU A 41 0.52 4.14 2.26
C LEU A 41 0.14 4.48 3.72
N SER A 42 1.07 5.00 4.51
CA SER A 42 0.82 5.38 5.91
C SER A 42 -0.11 6.58 6.04
N GLU A 43 -0.09 7.50 5.09
CA GLU A 43 -0.99 8.67 5.07
C GLU A 43 -2.45 8.26 4.89
N TYR A 44 -2.70 7.27 4.01
CA TYR A 44 -4.06 6.80 3.73
C TYR A 44 -4.56 5.72 4.70
N LEU A 45 -3.67 4.85 5.17
CA LEU A 45 -4.06 3.63 5.90
C LEU A 45 -3.70 3.68 7.39
N GLY A 46 -2.80 4.58 7.79
CA GLY A 46 -2.09 4.54 9.07
C GLY A 46 -0.91 3.57 9.05
N GLU A 47 0.04 3.77 9.97
CA GLU A 47 1.33 3.06 10.00
C GLU A 47 1.19 1.54 10.05
N LYS A 48 0.34 1.01 10.95
CA LYS A 48 0.15 -0.45 11.14
C LYS A 48 -0.40 -1.13 9.88
N ASN A 49 -1.36 -0.48 9.21
CA ASN A 49 -1.95 -1.03 8.00
C ASN A 49 -0.97 -0.92 6.83
N ALA A 50 -0.21 0.18 6.73
CA ALA A 50 0.83 0.34 5.74
C ALA A 50 1.92 -0.74 5.88
N GLU A 51 2.39 -1.02 7.11
CA GLU A 51 3.34 -2.09 7.39
C GLU A 51 2.79 -3.46 6.96
N THR A 52 1.49 -3.71 7.23
CA THR A 52 0.81 -4.94 6.79
C THR A 52 0.81 -5.07 5.27
N VAL A 53 0.49 -4.00 4.53
CA VAL A 53 0.55 -3.98 3.06
C VAL A 53 1.96 -4.28 2.55
N GLN A 54 2.99 -3.68 3.16
CA GLN A 54 4.39 -3.90 2.75
C GLN A 54 4.82 -5.35 2.97
N LYS A 55 4.46 -5.95 4.12
CA LYS A 55 4.71 -7.38 4.39
C LYS A 55 3.97 -8.28 3.40
N CYS A 56 2.71 -7.95 3.07
CA CYS A 56 1.93 -8.68 2.07
C CYS A 56 2.57 -8.59 0.68
N ALA A 57 3.04 -7.41 0.26
CA ALA A 57 3.73 -7.25 -1.02
C ALA A 57 4.99 -8.13 -1.10
N ASN A 58 5.82 -8.11 -0.06
CA ASN A 58 7.06 -8.89 -0.03
C ASN A 58 6.84 -10.41 0.04
N SER A 59 5.67 -10.87 0.48
CA SER A 59 5.33 -12.30 0.63
C SER A 59 4.38 -12.82 -0.43
N MET A 60 3.99 -11.98 -1.40
CA MET A 60 3.03 -12.38 -2.42
C MET A 60 3.63 -13.41 -3.38
N LYS A 61 2.86 -14.47 -3.67
CA LYS A 61 3.24 -15.55 -4.60
C LYS A 61 2.47 -15.52 -5.92
N ARG A 62 1.66 -14.49 -6.11
CA ARG A 62 0.73 -14.32 -7.24
C ARG A 62 0.85 -12.90 -7.75
N ASP A 63 0.43 -12.67 -8.98
CA ASP A 63 0.51 -11.36 -9.62
C ASP A 63 -0.38 -10.30 -8.96
N LYS A 64 -1.39 -10.73 -8.19
CA LYS A 64 -2.31 -9.85 -7.46
C LYS A 64 -2.62 -10.38 -6.06
N HIS A 65 -2.65 -9.45 -5.09
CA HIS A 65 -3.19 -9.68 -3.75
C HIS A 65 -4.08 -8.52 -3.32
N THR A 66 -5.14 -8.77 -2.55
CA THR A 66 -6.03 -7.72 -2.03
C THR A 66 -6.05 -7.77 -0.50
N VAL A 67 -5.72 -6.65 0.13
CA VAL A 67 -5.77 -6.46 1.58
C VAL A 67 -6.97 -5.57 1.91
N LYS A 68 -7.89 -6.06 2.75
CA LYS A 68 -9.10 -5.32 3.15
C LYS A 68 -8.96 -4.81 4.58
N PHE A 69 -9.28 -3.54 4.77
CA PHE A 69 -9.30 -2.84 6.06
C PHE A 69 -10.72 -2.38 6.37
N ARG A 70 -11.17 -2.61 7.61
CA ARG A 70 -12.55 -2.28 8.02
C ARG A 70 -12.90 -0.80 7.89
N LYS A 71 -11.94 0.10 8.17
CA LYS A 71 -12.16 1.57 8.17
C LYS A 71 -11.51 2.29 6.99
N CYS A 72 -10.41 1.77 6.46
CA CYS A 72 -9.58 2.46 5.46
C CYS A 72 -9.88 2.01 4.01
N GLY A 73 -10.80 1.06 3.80
CA GLY A 73 -11.08 0.50 2.49
C GLY A 73 -10.21 -0.72 2.16
N GLN A 74 -9.76 -0.86 0.92
CA GLN A 74 -8.93 -1.97 0.48
C GLN A 74 -7.77 -1.51 -0.39
N ILE A 75 -6.66 -2.26 -0.34
CA ILE A 75 -5.51 -2.10 -1.22
C ILE A 75 -5.41 -3.34 -2.10
N ASP A 76 -5.43 -3.14 -3.42
CA ASP A 76 -4.92 -4.15 -4.33
C ASP A 76 -3.42 -3.92 -4.56
N ILE A 77 -2.63 -4.98 -4.43
CA ILE A 77 -1.20 -5.04 -4.70
C ILE A 77 -1.04 -5.85 -5.99
N TYR A 78 -0.40 -5.28 -7.00
CA TYR A 78 -0.05 -5.98 -8.24
C TYR A 78 1.48 -6.09 -8.32
N SER A 79 1.99 -7.28 -8.62
CA SER A 79 3.39 -7.45 -9.04
C SER A 79 3.58 -6.81 -10.42
N LYS A 80 4.71 -6.16 -10.61
CA LYS A 80 5.18 -5.68 -11.91
C LYS A 80 6.12 -6.67 -12.57
#